data_AF-A0AAW9M8G9-F1
#
_entry.id   AF-A0AAW9M8G9-F1
#
_cell.length_a   1.000
_cell.length_b   1.000
_cell.length_c   1.000
_cell.angle_alpha   90.00
_cell.angle_beta   90.00
_cell.angle_gamma   90.00
#
_symmetry.space_group_name_H-M   'P 1'
#
loop_
_entity.id
_entity.type
_entity.pdbx_description
1 polymer ?
#
loop_
_entity_poly.entity_id
_entity_poly.type
_entity_poly.pdbx_seq_one_letter_code
_entity_poly.pdbx_strand_id
1 'polypeptide(L)'
;MIYCTLNLREISQDNTLKLRCAGSGVYDVFSGLGHLKNNPDAYMEKNGPIPPGKYWIVDRPTGGIGSILKQKEKEWRTGNNYDEWFALFKNDSLINDKTIVVFKSYIGVGQSDYLNDIRALLVHEPPEQDSVYKKLNISVYQKRALVKNASENFSGINERPFTYNLQERSSFRLHPLRPDGTGVSDGCITFYHREDFNKLRRDLLRANKQKVPGSQLEAYGIITVSDNRYDKY
;
A
#
# COMPACT_ATOMS: atom_id res chain seq x y z
N MET A 1 -15.48 10.88 -3.87
CA MET A 1 -14.19 10.22 -3.63
C MET A 1 -13.36 10.31 -4.89
N ILE A 2 -12.04 10.53 -4.80
CA ILE A 2 -11.15 10.56 -5.97
C ILE A 2 -10.54 9.18 -6.20
N TYR A 3 -10.48 8.74 -7.45
CA TYR A 3 -9.83 7.49 -7.83
C TYR A 3 -8.52 7.79 -8.55
N CYS A 4 -7.44 7.20 -8.07
CA CYS A 4 -6.13 7.31 -8.68
C CYS A 4 -5.58 5.95 -9.10
N THR A 5 -4.74 5.93 -10.13
CA THR A 5 -3.99 4.76 -10.57
C THR A 5 -2.50 5.07 -10.63
N LEU A 6 -1.69 4.09 -10.24
CA LEU A 6 -0.24 4.12 -10.31
C LEU A 6 0.25 2.79 -10.86
N ASN A 7 0.91 2.82 -12.02
CA ASN A 7 1.50 1.61 -12.60
C ASN A 7 3.01 1.62 -12.36
N LEU A 8 3.52 0.69 -11.55
CA LEU A 8 4.94 0.60 -11.20
C LEU A 8 5.83 0.24 -12.40
N ARG A 9 5.25 -0.25 -13.50
CA ARG A 9 5.97 -0.55 -14.75
C ARG A 9 5.88 0.55 -15.80
N GLU A 10 5.01 1.54 -15.61
CA GLU A 10 4.92 2.72 -16.48
C GLU A 10 5.93 3.78 -16.01
N ILE A 11 7.22 3.43 -16.10
CA ILE A 11 8.32 4.30 -15.70
C ILE A 11 8.70 5.20 -16.88
N SER A 12 8.73 6.50 -16.63
CA SER A 12 9.14 7.51 -17.62
C SER A 12 10.65 7.48 -17.84
N GLN A 13 11.11 8.09 -18.93
CA GLN A 13 12.54 8.12 -19.30
C GLN A 13 13.44 8.75 -18.21
N ASP A 14 12.89 9.69 -17.44
CA ASP A 14 13.54 10.36 -16.30
C ASP A 14 13.44 9.57 -14.98
N ASN A 15 13.04 8.30 -15.04
CA ASN A 15 12.81 7.43 -13.89
C ASN A 15 11.75 7.99 -12.92
N THR A 16 10.69 8.59 -13.45
CA THR A 16 9.49 8.98 -12.69
C THR A 16 8.32 8.03 -12.95
N LEU A 17 7.45 7.88 -11.94
CA LEU A 17 6.17 7.20 -12.08
C LEU A 17 5.05 8.23 -12.26
N LYS A 18 3.96 7.84 -12.93
CA LYS A 18 2.78 8.70 -13.13
C LYS A 18 1.64 8.27 -12.22
N LEU A 19 1.27 9.14 -11.27
CA LEU A 19 0.03 8.99 -10.49
C LEU A 19 -1.10 9.73 -11.22
N ARG A 20 -2.06 8.97 -11.75
CA ARG A 20 -3.18 9.51 -12.53
C ARG A 20 -4.42 9.56 -11.64
N CYS A 21 -4.96 10.73 -11.35
CA CYS A 21 -6.11 10.91 -10.47
C CYS A 21 -7.30 11.52 -11.22
N ALA A 22 -8.41 10.78 -11.27
CA ALA A 22 -9.62 11.18 -11.98
C ALA A 22 -10.16 12.52 -11.49
N GLY A 23 -10.38 13.46 -12.42
CA GLY A 23 -10.85 14.82 -12.13
C GLY A 23 -9.80 15.75 -11.49
N SER A 24 -8.61 15.25 -11.14
CA SER A 24 -7.54 16.03 -10.48
C SER A 24 -6.36 16.28 -11.41
N GLY A 25 -5.85 15.26 -12.12
CA GLY A 25 -4.71 15.41 -13.02
C GLY A 25 -3.78 14.21 -13.04
N VAL A 26 -2.60 14.39 -13.64
CA VAL A 26 -1.51 13.40 -13.67
C VAL A 26 -0.30 14.04 -13.03
N TYR A 27 0.36 13.30 -12.14
CA TYR A 27 1.43 13.82 -11.30
C TYR A 27 2.66 12.95 -11.35
N ASP A 28 3.83 13.60 -11.31
CA ASP A 28 5.12 12.92 -11.27
C ASP A 28 5.47 12.57 -9.84
N VAL A 29 5.62 11.26 -9.61
CA VAL A 29 5.86 10.70 -8.30
C VAL A 29 6.96 9.66 -8.35
N PHE A 30 7.41 9.23 -7.17
CA PHE A 30 8.27 8.07 -7.02
C PHE A 30 7.86 7.27 -5.79
N SER A 31 8.36 6.04 -5.71
CA SER A 31 8.17 5.16 -4.57
C SER A 31 9.41 4.31 -4.30
N GLY A 32 9.77 4.17 -3.03
CA GLY A 32 11.00 3.49 -2.61
C GLY A 32 12.22 4.42 -2.56
N LEU A 33 13.32 3.89 -2.03
CA LEU A 33 14.51 4.66 -1.68
C LEU A 33 15.79 4.08 -2.29
N GLY A 34 16.73 4.96 -2.63
CA GLY A 34 18.06 4.58 -3.10
C GLY A 34 17.99 3.77 -4.39
N HIS A 35 18.75 2.67 -4.45
CA HIS A 35 18.83 1.79 -5.61
C HIS A 35 17.52 1.00 -5.87
N LEU A 36 16.58 1.00 -4.92
CA LEU A 36 15.29 0.31 -5.03
C LEU A 36 14.17 1.23 -5.53
N LYS A 37 14.45 2.53 -5.66
CA LYS A 37 13.47 3.53 -6.10
C LYS A 37 12.87 3.16 -7.46
N ASN A 38 11.54 3.14 -7.54
CA ASN A 38 10.75 2.82 -8.72
C ASN A 38 11.07 1.45 -9.35
N ASN A 39 11.73 0.54 -8.62
CA ASN A 39 11.96 -0.80 -9.11
C ASN A 39 10.73 -1.68 -8.83
N PRO A 40 9.92 -2.05 -9.86
CA PRO A 40 8.68 -2.81 -9.69
C PRO A 40 8.92 -4.25 -9.22
N ASP A 41 10.16 -4.72 -9.17
CA ASP A 41 10.50 -6.05 -8.67
C ASP A 41 11.06 -6.01 -7.23
N ALA A 42 11.16 -4.81 -6.65
CA ALA A 42 11.73 -4.60 -5.32
C ALA A 42 10.71 -4.24 -4.24
N TYR A 43 9.39 -4.23 -4.51
CA TYR A 43 8.39 -3.83 -3.49
C TYR A 43 8.36 -4.76 -2.26
N MET A 44 9.10 -5.87 -2.28
CA MET A 44 9.35 -6.73 -1.12
C MET A 44 10.44 -6.24 -0.19
N GLU A 45 11.38 -5.49 -0.73
CA GLU A 45 12.44 -4.95 0.07
C GLU A 45 11.87 -3.91 1.02
N LYS A 46 12.45 -3.84 2.22
CA LYS A 46 12.02 -2.90 3.28
C LYS A 46 11.86 -1.46 2.77
N ASN A 47 12.72 -1.06 1.83
CA ASN A 47 12.79 0.28 1.23
C ASN A 47 12.36 0.31 -0.24
N GLY A 48 11.77 -0.78 -0.74
CA GLY A 48 11.23 -0.85 -2.09
C GLY A 48 9.96 -0.01 -2.25
N PRO A 49 9.44 0.09 -3.48
CA PRO A 49 8.20 0.82 -3.74
C PRO A 49 7.01 0.23 -2.97
N ILE A 50 5.92 0.99 -2.94
CA ILE A 50 4.63 0.53 -2.43
C ILE A 50 4.22 -0.74 -3.19
N PRO A 51 3.80 -1.81 -2.49
CA PRO A 51 3.35 -3.02 -3.16
C PRO A 51 2.11 -2.78 -4.05
N PRO A 52 1.90 -3.60 -5.09
CA PRO A 52 0.64 -3.60 -5.83
C PRO A 52 -0.57 -3.87 -4.93
N GLY A 53 -1.71 -3.28 -5.28
CA GLY A 53 -2.95 -3.40 -4.52
C GLY A 53 -3.80 -2.14 -4.52
N LYS A 54 -4.93 -2.19 -3.81
CA LYS A 54 -5.83 -1.04 -3.62
C LYS A 54 -5.59 -0.44 -2.23
N TYR A 55 -5.47 0.88 -2.16
CA TYR A 55 -5.17 1.62 -0.94
C TYR A 55 -6.19 2.73 -0.72
N TRP A 56 -6.77 2.80 0.47
CA TRP A 56 -7.57 3.92 0.93
C TRP A 56 -6.69 5.12 1.25
N ILE A 57 -7.07 6.29 0.75
CA ILE A 57 -6.48 7.58 1.15
C ILE A 57 -7.28 8.10 2.34
N VAL A 58 -6.71 8.04 3.53
CA VAL A 58 -7.35 8.45 4.79
C VAL A 58 -6.50 9.50 5.51
N ASP A 59 -7.09 10.19 6.48
CA ASP A 59 -6.31 11.05 7.37
C ASP A 59 -5.19 10.24 8.04
N ARG A 60 -4.00 10.83 8.09
CA ARG A 60 -2.89 10.23 8.82
C ARG A 60 -3.24 10.21 10.31
N PRO A 61 -3.18 9.04 10.99
CA PRO A 61 -3.35 9.01 12.43
C PRO A 61 -2.25 9.85 13.10
N THR A 62 -2.64 10.95 13.73
CA THR A 62 -1.79 11.65 14.70
C THR A 62 -1.77 10.78 15.96
N GLY A 63 -0.60 10.32 16.38
CA GLY A 63 -0.49 9.45 17.56
C GLY A 63 -0.92 10.18 18.84
N GLY A 64 -0.86 9.48 19.98
CA GLY A 64 -1.13 10.09 21.29
C GLY A 64 -0.24 11.31 21.60
N ILE A 65 -0.58 12.06 22.65
CA ILE A 65 -0.02 13.39 23.00
C ILE A 65 1.51 13.49 22.89
N GLY A 66 2.27 12.46 23.30
CA GLY A 66 3.74 12.45 23.20
C GLY A 66 4.32 12.38 21.77
N SER A 67 3.53 11.92 20.80
CA SER A 67 3.90 11.90 19.37
C SER A 67 3.69 13.25 18.68
N ILE A 68 2.77 14.07 19.19
CA ILE A 68 2.46 15.41 18.68
C ILE A 68 3.64 16.37 18.94
N LEU A 69 4.23 16.33 20.14
CA LEU A 69 5.40 17.14 20.49
C LEU A 69 6.62 16.78 19.63
N LYS A 70 6.91 15.47 19.47
CA LYS A 70 7.97 14.98 18.57
C LYS A 70 7.72 15.34 17.11
N GLN A 71 6.45 15.39 16.70
CA GLN A 71 6.08 15.78 15.35
C GLN A 71 6.35 17.26 15.11
N LYS A 72 5.89 18.16 15.99
CA LYS A 72 6.14 19.61 15.87
C LYS A 72 7.63 19.97 15.85
N GLU A 73 8.45 19.28 16.63
CA GLU A 73 9.91 19.45 16.60
C GLU A 73 10.50 18.99 15.26
N LYS A 74 10.03 17.86 14.72
CA LYS A 74 10.44 17.34 13.41
C LYS A 74 9.98 18.24 12.26
N GLU A 75 8.80 18.86 12.37
CA GLU A 75 8.26 19.83 11.41
C GLU A 75 9.14 21.08 11.34
N TRP A 76 9.48 21.65 12.50
CA TRP A 76 10.38 22.81 12.58
C TRP A 76 11.78 22.51 12.02
N ARG A 77 12.34 21.31 12.30
CA ARG A 77 13.67 20.92 11.82
C ARG A 77 13.75 20.57 10.33
N THR A 78 12.64 20.14 9.73
CA THR A 78 12.64 19.63 8.34
C THR A 78 11.91 20.53 7.35
N GLY A 79 11.19 21.55 7.83
CA GLY A 79 10.35 22.43 7.00
C GLY A 79 9.08 21.74 6.45
N ASN A 80 8.86 20.47 6.77
CA ASN A 80 7.64 19.74 6.41
C ASN A 80 6.52 20.03 7.41
N ASN A 81 5.29 20.05 6.92
CA ASN A 81 4.10 19.93 7.75
C ASN A 81 3.56 18.50 7.59
N TYR A 82 3.85 17.62 8.54
CA TYR A 82 3.50 16.20 8.43
C TYR A 82 1.99 15.95 8.68
N ASP A 83 1.26 16.94 9.19
CA ASP A 83 -0.21 16.92 9.29
C ASP A 83 -0.89 17.07 7.94
N GLU A 84 -0.17 17.51 6.90
CA GLU A 84 -0.71 17.60 5.55
C GLU A 84 -0.77 16.24 4.84
N TRP A 85 -0.02 15.25 5.31
CA TRP A 85 0.16 13.96 4.66
C TRP A 85 -1.05 13.06 4.85
N PHE A 86 -1.37 12.27 3.84
CA PHE A 86 -2.38 11.21 3.96
C PHE A 86 -1.74 9.87 4.27
N ALA A 87 -2.46 9.03 5.01
CA ALA A 87 -2.11 7.62 5.14
C ALA A 87 -2.71 6.81 3.99
N LEU A 88 -1.95 5.81 3.53
CA LEU A 88 -2.36 4.84 2.53
C LEU A 88 -2.59 3.50 3.20
N PHE A 89 -3.84 3.21 3.54
CA PHE A 89 -4.19 1.94 4.19
C PHE A 89 -4.63 0.94 3.14
N LYS A 90 -3.97 -0.22 3.14
CA LYS A 90 -4.30 -1.27 2.18
C LYS A 90 -5.74 -1.73 2.38
N ASN A 91 -6.47 -1.89 1.28
CA ASN A 91 -7.82 -2.42 1.29
C ASN A 91 -7.80 -3.95 1.35
N ASP A 92 -7.24 -4.51 2.42
CA ASP A 92 -7.12 -5.96 2.67
C ASP A 92 -8.03 -6.45 3.82
N SER A 93 -8.96 -5.59 4.28
CA SER A 93 -9.86 -5.80 5.42
C SER A 93 -9.20 -5.69 6.80
N LEU A 94 -7.88 -5.49 6.87
CA LEU A 94 -7.14 -5.18 8.09
C LEU A 94 -6.82 -3.69 8.11
N ILE A 95 -7.84 -2.82 8.08
CA ILE A 95 -7.68 -1.36 7.97
C ILE A 95 -6.74 -0.80 9.05
N ASN A 96 -5.47 -0.68 8.73
CA ASN A 96 -4.40 -0.26 9.61
C ASN A 96 -3.17 0.15 8.79
N ASP A 97 -2.13 0.60 9.50
CA ASP A 97 -0.91 1.13 8.91
C ASP A 97 0.13 0.06 8.56
N LYS A 98 -0.20 -1.22 8.75
CA LYS A 98 0.60 -2.38 8.37
C LYS A 98 0.04 -2.95 7.08
N THR A 99 0.93 -3.52 6.28
CA THR A 99 0.60 -4.22 5.05
C THR A 99 1.40 -5.50 5.06
N ILE A 100 0.67 -6.62 5.04
CA ILE A 100 1.30 -7.92 4.84
C ILE A 100 1.30 -8.19 3.34
N VAL A 101 2.49 -8.50 2.84
CA VAL A 101 2.70 -8.92 1.46
C VAL A 101 2.93 -10.44 1.46
N VAL A 102 2.19 -11.16 0.62
CA VAL A 102 2.18 -12.63 0.57
C VAL A 102 2.69 -13.10 -0.80
N PHE A 103 3.54 -14.12 -0.82
CA PHE A 103 4.03 -14.74 -2.06
C PHE A 103 3.89 -16.24 -1.99
N LYS A 104 3.51 -16.84 -3.10
CA LYS A 104 3.52 -18.28 -3.35
C LYS A 104 4.80 -18.62 -4.11
N SER A 105 5.75 -19.30 -3.48
CA SER A 105 7.00 -19.74 -4.12
C SER A 105 6.91 -21.21 -4.47
N TYR A 106 7.07 -21.59 -5.75
CA TYR A 106 7.03 -22.98 -6.18
C TYR A 106 8.37 -23.68 -5.94
N ILE A 107 8.33 -24.84 -5.28
CA ILE A 107 9.53 -25.60 -4.93
C ILE A 107 10.14 -26.19 -6.20
N GLY A 108 11.45 -26.01 -6.40
CA GLY A 108 12.22 -26.66 -7.45
C GLY A 108 12.19 -26.02 -8.85
N VAL A 109 11.53 -24.86 -9.01
CA VAL A 109 11.35 -24.22 -10.34
C VAL A 109 11.90 -22.79 -10.39
N GLY A 110 12.21 -22.17 -9.24
CA GLY A 110 12.61 -20.76 -9.18
C GLY A 110 11.49 -19.79 -9.60
N GLN A 111 10.25 -20.28 -9.69
CA GLN A 111 9.07 -19.52 -10.05
C GLN A 111 8.28 -19.17 -8.79
N SER A 112 7.77 -17.94 -8.71
CA SER A 112 6.89 -17.51 -7.64
C SER A 112 5.69 -16.76 -8.21
N ASP A 113 4.50 -17.09 -7.71
CA ASP A 113 3.26 -16.39 -7.99
C ASP A 113 2.96 -15.42 -6.84
N TYR A 114 2.49 -14.24 -7.19
CA TYR A 114 2.21 -13.19 -6.21
C TYR A 114 0.77 -13.33 -5.70
N LEU A 115 0.61 -13.22 -4.39
CA LEU A 115 -0.69 -13.16 -3.76
C LEU A 115 -0.85 -11.74 -3.19
N ASN A 116 -1.62 -10.92 -3.90
CA ASN A 116 -1.73 -9.47 -3.68
C ASN A 116 -2.00 -9.09 -2.22
N ASP A 117 -2.70 -9.92 -1.44
CA ASP A 117 -2.99 -9.68 -0.04
C ASP A 117 -3.27 -10.96 0.74
N ILE A 118 -3.61 -10.79 2.03
CA ILE A 118 -3.89 -11.90 2.92
C ILE A 118 -5.15 -12.68 2.52
N ARG A 119 -6.04 -12.12 1.68
CA ARG A 119 -7.26 -12.81 1.25
C ARG A 119 -6.93 -13.99 0.36
N ALA A 120 -5.85 -13.90 -0.39
CA ALA A 120 -5.39 -15.01 -1.20
C ALA A 120 -4.90 -16.23 -0.38
N LEU A 121 -4.49 -16.03 0.88
CA LEU A 121 -4.24 -17.15 1.81
C LEU A 121 -5.53 -17.92 2.16
N LEU A 122 -6.70 -17.31 2.01
CA LEU A 122 -8.00 -17.90 2.32
C LEU A 122 -8.59 -18.69 1.15
N VAL A 123 -8.18 -18.35 -0.09
CA VAL A 123 -8.64 -18.99 -1.33
C VAL A 123 -7.84 -20.28 -1.60
N HIS A 124 -6.58 -20.31 -1.16
CA HIS A 124 -5.67 -21.45 -1.33
C HIS A 124 -5.32 -22.04 0.03
N GLU A 125 -6.05 -23.07 0.48
CA GLU A 125 -5.65 -23.82 1.68
C GLU A 125 -4.23 -24.39 1.49
N PRO A 126 -3.23 -24.00 2.30
CA PRO A 126 -1.94 -24.68 2.29
C PRO A 126 -2.10 -26.10 2.84
N PRO A 127 -1.31 -27.08 2.36
CA PRO A 127 -1.35 -28.46 2.82
C PRO A 127 -0.93 -28.66 4.29
N GLU A 128 -0.60 -27.61 5.03
CA GLU A 128 -0.23 -27.69 6.45
C GLU A 128 -0.77 -26.47 7.23
N GLN A 129 -1.91 -26.70 7.89
CA GLN A 129 -2.73 -25.73 8.61
C GLN A 129 -2.25 -25.54 10.06
N ASP A 130 -1.47 -24.47 10.34
CA ASP A 130 -1.55 -23.70 11.61
C ASP A 130 -0.52 -22.54 11.67
N SER A 131 0.66 -22.72 11.07
CA SER A 131 1.83 -21.86 11.35
C SER A 131 1.72 -20.44 10.78
N VAL A 132 1.15 -20.28 9.59
CA VAL A 132 1.06 -18.99 8.88
C VAL A 132 0.03 -18.07 9.53
N TYR A 133 -1.18 -18.57 9.80
CA TYR A 133 -2.23 -17.81 10.48
C TYR A 133 -1.89 -17.48 11.94
N LYS A 134 -1.08 -18.31 12.61
CA LYS A 134 -0.56 -18.04 13.96
C LYS A 134 0.52 -16.95 13.96
N LYS A 135 1.37 -16.89 12.91
CA LYS A 135 2.35 -15.80 12.70
C LYS A 135 1.70 -14.44 12.43
N LEU A 136 0.55 -14.41 11.77
CA LEU A 136 -0.12 -13.16 11.38
C LEU A 136 -0.83 -12.43 12.55
N ASN A 137 -0.94 -13.04 13.74
CA ASN A 137 -1.55 -12.48 14.95
C ASN A 137 -2.89 -11.74 14.71
N ILE A 138 -3.76 -12.31 13.87
CA ILE A 138 -5.02 -11.70 13.44
C ILE A 138 -6.15 -12.12 14.39
N SER A 139 -7.02 -11.17 14.79
CA SER A 139 -8.16 -11.46 15.67
C SER A 139 -9.17 -12.41 15.02
N VAL A 140 -9.91 -13.17 15.84
CA VAL A 140 -10.94 -14.12 15.37
C VAL A 140 -12.04 -13.43 14.54
N TYR A 141 -12.39 -12.17 14.85
CA TYR A 141 -13.35 -11.39 14.08
C TYR A 141 -12.85 -11.04 12.68
N GLN A 142 -11.58 -10.65 12.57
CA GLN A 142 -10.93 -10.41 11.29
C GLN A 142 -10.87 -11.71 10.48
N LYS A 143 -10.51 -12.85 11.10
CA LYS A 143 -10.58 -14.17 10.44
C LYS A 143 -11.98 -14.47 9.89
N ARG A 144 -13.05 -14.17 10.63
CA ARG A 144 -14.44 -14.37 10.20
C ARG A 144 -14.89 -13.45 9.07
N ALA A 145 -14.52 -12.16 9.11
CA ALA A 145 -14.82 -11.21 8.04
C ALA A 145 -14.11 -11.56 6.73
N LEU A 146 -12.88 -12.07 6.86
CA LEU A 146 -12.05 -12.59 5.78
C LEU A 146 -12.68 -13.85 5.13
N VAL A 147 -13.12 -14.82 5.94
CA VAL A 147 -13.77 -16.06 5.47
C VAL A 147 -15.15 -15.81 4.85
N LYS A 148 -15.94 -14.87 5.37
CA LYS A 148 -17.30 -14.57 4.84
C LYS A 148 -17.29 -14.03 3.40
N ASN A 149 -16.17 -13.45 2.94
CA ASN A 149 -16.01 -12.90 1.59
C ASN A 149 -15.30 -13.85 0.61
N ALA A 150 -14.77 -14.99 1.10
CA ALA A 150 -13.98 -15.94 0.32
C ALA A 150 -14.78 -17.19 -0.09
N SER A 151 -16.10 -17.21 0.10
CA SER A 151 -16.97 -18.33 -0.26
C SER A 151 -17.25 -18.40 -1.77
N GLU A 152 -16.20 -18.55 -2.57
CA GLU A 152 -16.34 -19.07 -3.93
C GLU A 152 -15.44 -20.30 -4.06
N ASN A 153 -16.04 -21.38 -4.55
CA ASN A 153 -15.46 -22.72 -4.59
C ASN A 153 -14.19 -22.75 -5.44
N PHE A 154 -13.14 -23.45 -4.99
CA PHE A 154 -12.17 -24.00 -5.93
C PHE A 154 -11.71 -25.43 -5.63
N SER A 155 -11.55 -26.13 -6.74
CA SER A 155 -11.17 -27.52 -6.95
C SER A 155 -9.74 -27.59 -7.49
N GLY A 156 -8.84 -28.36 -6.90
CA GLY A 156 -7.51 -28.51 -7.52
C GLY A 156 -6.55 -29.47 -6.84
N ILE A 157 -6.71 -30.76 -7.09
CA ILE A 157 -5.80 -31.85 -6.65
C ILE A 157 -4.46 -31.87 -7.43
N ASN A 158 -4.15 -30.85 -8.25
CA ASN A 158 -3.06 -30.86 -9.23
C ASN A 158 -2.10 -29.65 -9.16
N GLU A 159 -2.12 -28.84 -8.09
CA GLU A 159 -1.13 -27.76 -7.95
C GLU A 159 0.21 -28.29 -7.41
N ARG A 160 1.33 -27.86 -8.03
CA ARG A 160 2.70 -28.23 -7.62
C ARG A 160 3.00 -27.77 -6.19
N PRO A 161 3.97 -28.39 -5.48
CA PRO A 161 4.37 -27.95 -4.15
C PRO A 161 4.84 -26.49 -4.13
N PHE A 162 4.33 -25.69 -3.19
CA PHE A 162 4.68 -24.30 -2.99
C PHE A 162 4.82 -23.95 -1.50
N THR A 163 5.50 -22.85 -1.20
CA THR A 163 5.59 -22.25 0.14
C THR A 163 5.06 -20.82 0.12
N TYR A 164 4.54 -20.36 1.26
CA TYR A 164 4.19 -18.96 1.44
C TYR A 164 5.30 -18.17 2.12
N ASN A 165 5.70 -17.05 1.50
CA ASN A 165 6.59 -16.06 2.12
C ASN A 165 5.77 -14.83 2.52
N LEU A 166 6.06 -14.31 3.71
CA LEU A 166 5.37 -13.16 4.30
C LEU A 166 6.38 -12.06 4.60
N GLN A 167 6.10 -10.84 4.14
CA GLN A 167 6.83 -9.64 4.53
C GLN A 167 5.86 -8.59 5.09
N GLU A 168 6.16 -8.09 6.28
CA GLU A 168 5.47 -6.93 6.82
C GLU A 168 6.11 -5.65 6.28
N ARG A 169 5.31 -4.83 5.61
CA ARG A 169 5.59 -3.42 5.27
C ARG A 169 4.62 -2.55 6.06
N SER A 170 4.88 -1.25 6.18
CA SER A 170 3.98 -0.37 6.95
C SER A 170 4.20 1.10 6.62
N SER A 171 3.36 1.96 7.22
CA SER A 171 3.56 3.40 7.28
C SER A 171 3.55 4.09 5.92
N PHE A 172 2.80 3.56 4.96
CA PHE A 172 2.70 4.14 3.62
C PHE A 172 1.95 5.47 3.65
N ARG A 173 2.50 6.47 2.98
CA ARG A 173 1.98 7.82 2.93
C ARG A 173 1.86 8.33 1.50
N LEU A 174 0.97 9.28 1.32
CA LEU A 174 0.95 10.17 0.18
C LEU A 174 1.49 11.52 0.65
N HIS A 175 2.65 11.94 0.14
CA HIS A 175 3.32 13.14 0.62
C HIS A 175 4.26 13.78 -0.42
N PRO A 176 4.63 15.06 -0.28
CA PRO A 176 5.68 15.66 -1.09
C PRO A 176 7.06 15.41 -0.50
N LEU A 177 8.10 15.62 -1.31
CA LEU A 177 9.44 15.93 -0.80
C LEU A 177 9.41 17.17 0.10
N ARG A 178 10.48 17.37 0.87
CA ARG A 178 10.66 18.60 1.63
C ARG A 178 10.78 19.81 0.69
N PRO A 179 10.52 21.04 1.18
CA PRO A 179 10.70 22.25 0.39
C PRO A 179 12.10 22.42 -0.21
N ASP A 180 13.12 21.89 0.45
CA ASP A 180 14.52 21.90 -0.01
C ASP A 180 14.82 20.79 -1.04
N GLY A 181 13.81 20.02 -1.47
CA GLY A 181 13.95 18.88 -2.38
C GLY A 181 14.51 17.62 -1.72
N THR A 182 14.86 17.64 -0.43
CA THR A 182 15.34 16.47 0.29
C THR A 182 14.20 15.61 0.83
N GLY A 183 14.48 14.37 1.21
CA GLY A 183 13.48 13.46 1.76
C GLY A 183 13.76 12.01 1.42
N VAL A 184 13.04 11.12 2.08
CA VAL A 184 13.11 9.68 1.84
C VAL A 184 11.71 9.14 1.62
N SER A 185 11.61 8.07 0.83
CA SER A 185 10.37 7.32 0.61
C SER A 185 10.65 5.85 0.92
N ASP A 186 10.32 5.39 2.12
CA ASP A 186 10.46 3.96 2.49
C ASP A 186 9.31 3.11 1.91
N GLY A 187 8.96 3.40 0.64
CA GLY A 187 7.83 2.84 -0.10
C GLY A 187 6.56 3.68 -0.06
N CYS A 188 6.64 4.96 0.26
CA CYS A 188 5.50 5.88 0.13
C CYS A 188 5.25 6.23 -1.35
N ILE A 189 4.12 6.87 -1.66
CA ILE A 189 3.94 7.57 -2.93
C ILE A 189 4.34 9.02 -2.71
N THR A 190 5.46 9.42 -3.29
CA THR A 190 6.11 10.70 -2.98
C THR A 190 6.12 11.61 -4.20
N PHE A 191 5.61 12.83 -4.05
CA PHE A 191 5.62 13.84 -5.11
C PHE A 191 6.97 14.55 -5.16
N TYR A 192 7.46 14.77 -6.37
CA TYR A 192 8.64 15.59 -6.60
C TYR A 192 8.38 17.08 -6.31
N HIS A 193 7.19 17.57 -6.69
CA HIS A 193 6.80 18.96 -6.52
C HIS A 193 5.71 19.12 -5.46
N ARG A 194 5.89 20.10 -4.55
CA ARG A 194 4.93 20.34 -3.47
C ARG A 194 3.62 20.93 -4.01
N GLU A 195 3.68 21.66 -5.12
CA GLU A 195 2.54 22.29 -5.79
C GLU A 195 1.56 21.24 -6.31
N ASP A 196 2.07 20.16 -6.89
CA ASP A 196 1.30 19.02 -7.38
C ASP A 196 0.61 18.28 -6.23
N PHE A 197 1.36 18.00 -5.16
CA PHE A 197 0.79 17.44 -3.94
C PHE A 197 -0.30 18.35 -3.36
N ASN A 198 -0.05 19.66 -3.27
CA ASN A 198 -1.00 20.63 -2.75
C ASN A 198 -2.27 20.68 -3.62
N LYS A 199 -2.14 20.52 -4.94
CA LYS A 199 -3.28 20.44 -5.84
C LYS A 199 -4.12 19.20 -5.53
N LEU A 200 -3.54 18.01 -5.56
CA LEU A 200 -4.28 16.77 -5.28
C LEU A 200 -4.87 16.78 -3.86
N ARG A 201 -4.13 17.30 -2.87
CA ARG A 201 -4.60 17.44 -1.49
C ARG A 201 -5.86 18.30 -1.41
N ARG A 202 -5.89 19.46 -2.06
CA ARG A 202 -7.10 20.32 -2.08
C ARG A 202 -8.28 19.60 -2.71
N ASP A 203 -8.04 18.88 -3.81
CA ASP A 203 -9.08 18.16 -4.54
C ASP A 203 -9.63 17.00 -3.69
N LEU A 204 -8.75 16.24 -3.00
CA LEU A 204 -9.12 15.19 -2.05
C LEU A 204 -9.96 15.71 -0.89
N LEU A 205 -9.54 16.80 -0.24
CA LEU A 205 -10.26 17.37 0.90
C LEU A 205 -11.65 17.93 0.55
N ARG A 206 -11.87 18.30 -0.70
CA ARG A 206 -13.17 18.77 -1.21
C ARG A 206 -14.07 17.65 -1.72
N ALA A 207 -13.50 16.48 -1.99
CA ALA A 207 -14.25 15.37 -2.54
C ALA A 207 -15.19 14.77 -1.48
N ASN A 208 -16.31 14.21 -1.94
CA ASN A 208 -17.18 13.40 -1.09
C ASN A 208 -16.40 12.22 -0.50
N LYS A 209 -16.44 12.08 0.83
CA LYS A 209 -15.76 10.99 1.52
C LYS A 209 -16.62 9.73 1.57
N GLN A 210 -15.97 8.58 1.74
CA GLN A 210 -16.63 7.30 1.94
C GLN A 210 -16.17 6.68 3.25
N LYS A 211 -17.10 6.16 4.06
CA LYS A 211 -16.75 5.39 5.25
C LYS A 211 -15.99 4.12 4.86
N VAL A 212 -14.82 3.90 5.44
CA VAL A 212 -14.03 2.70 5.21
C VAL A 212 -14.69 1.53 5.95
N PRO A 213 -15.11 0.45 5.25
CA PRO A 213 -15.81 -0.67 5.86
C PRO A 213 -15.05 -1.27 7.05
N GLY A 214 -15.76 -1.55 8.14
CA GLY A 214 -15.16 -2.14 9.35
C GLY A 214 -14.32 -1.18 10.20
N SER A 215 -14.39 0.14 9.96
CA SER A 215 -13.68 1.15 10.74
C SER A 215 -14.50 2.43 10.98
N GLN A 216 -13.95 3.36 11.75
CA GLN A 216 -14.49 4.73 11.91
C GLN A 216 -13.84 5.73 10.94
N LEU A 217 -12.96 5.28 10.05
CA LEU A 217 -12.24 6.17 9.13
C LEU A 217 -13.10 6.55 7.94
N GLU A 218 -12.82 7.73 7.41
CA GLU A 218 -13.36 8.23 6.15
C GLU A 218 -12.23 8.30 5.11
N ALA A 219 -12.49 7.76 3.92
CA ALA A 219 -11.57 7.82 2.80
C ALA A 219 -11.93 8.97 1.86
N TYR A 220 -10.92 9.75 1.50
CA TYR A 220 -10.98 10.80 0.47
C TYR A 220 -10.87 10.23 -0.93
N GLY A 221 -10.19 9.09 -1.06
CA GLY A 221 -9.85 8.49 -2.34
C GLY A 221 -9.42 7.03 -2.23
N ILE A 222 -9.23 6.41 -3.40
CA ILE A 222 -8.57 5.11 -3.55
C ILE A 222 -7.43 5.25 -4.55
N ILE A 223 -6.28 4.67 -4.23
CA ILE A 223 -5.18 4.46 -5.18
C ILE A 223 -5.13 2.98 -5.54
N THR A 224 -5.21 2.66 -6.84
CA THR A 224 -4.90 1.33 -7.36
C THR A 224 -3.46 1.32 -7.86
N VAL A 225 -2.62 0.51 -7.23
CA VAL A 225 -1.23 0.28 -7.64
C VAL A 225 -1.15 -1.04 -8.41
N SER A 226 -0.61 -1.02 -9.64
CA SER A 226 -0.46 -2.21 -10.49
C SER A 226 0.97 -2.36 -11.00
N ASP A 227 1.32 -3.55 -11.49
CA ASP A 227 2.62 -3.85 -12.13
C ASP A 227 2.47 -4.68 -13.43
N ASN A 228 1.28 -4.69 -14.06
CA ASN A 228 0.92 -5.42 -15.28
C ASN A 228 1.06 -6.95 -15.25
N ARG A 229 1.65 -7.56 -14.23
CA ARG A 229 1.73 -9.02 -14.08
C ARG A 229 0.44 -9.60 -13.48
N TYR A 230 -0.32 -8.77 -12.77
CA TYR A 230 -1.35 -9.26 -11.83
C TYR A 230 -2.75 -8.65 -12.00
N ASP A 231 -3.04 -7.97 -13.13
CA ASP A 231 -4.39 -7.47 -13.45
C ASP A 231 -5.33 -8.56 -14.02
N LYS A 232 -5.02 -9.85 -13.83
CA LYS A 232 -5.71 -10.99 -14.46
C LYS A 232 -6.52 -11.90 -13.52
N TYR A 233 -6.60 -11.59 -12.23
CA TYR A 233 -7.37 -12.38 -11.26
C TYR A 233 -8.27 -11.48 -10.41
#